data_AF-T0SRR6-F1
#
_entry.id   AF-T0SRR6-F1
#
_cell.length_a   1.000
_cell.length_b   1.000
_cell.length_c   1.000
_cell.angle_alpha   90.00
_cell.angle_beta   90.00
_cell.angle_gamma   90.00
#
_symmetry.space_group_name_H-M   'P 1'
#
loop_
_entity.id
_entity.type
_entity.pdbx_description
1 polymer ?
#
loop_
_entity_poly.entity_id
_entity_poly.type
_entity_poly.pdbx_seq_one_letter_code
_entity_poly.pdbx_strand_id
1 'polypeptide(L)'
;MGCGLATTRPKLEMNLAQAAFLAAKESNAQTLAPGPYRKAEYYYIKAMSSYRRKYFNKAKQYAILSKKFSEKAESTAIRKKALENL
;
A
#
# COMPACT_ATOMS: atom_id res chain seq x y z
N MET A 1 20.36 -22.27 -21.38
CA MET A 1 20.61 -21.82 -20.00
C MET A 1 19.33 -21.21 -19.44
N GLY A 2 18.57 -22.00 -18.68
CA GLY A 2 17.31 -21.56 -18.09
C GLY A 2 17.58 -20.63 -16.92
N CYS A 3 17.52 -19.33 -17.15
CA CYS A 3 17.47 -18.34 -16.08
C CYS A 3 16.15 -18.53 -15.34
N GLY A 4 16.14 -19.43 -14.36
CA GLY A 4 15.05 -19.55 -13.40
C GLY A 4 14.93 -18.21 -12.70
N LEU A 5 14.00 -17.36 -13.17
CA LEU A 5 13.55 -16.14 -12.51
C LEU A 5 12.97 -16.55 -11.16
N ALA A 6 13.86 -16.83 -10.20
CA ALA A 6 13.55 -17.10 -8.81
C ALA A 6 13.02 -15.80 -8.24
N THR A 7 11.76 -15.51 -8.54
CA THR A 7 11.06 -14.37 -8.01
C THR A 7 10.87 -14.68 -6.53
N THR A 8 11.73 -14.10 -5.70
CA THR A 8 11.69 -14.30 -4.27
C THR A 8 10.36 -13.80 -3.74
N ARG A 9 9.84 -14.46 -2.70
CA ARG A 9 8.59 -14.01 -2.07
C ARG A 9 8.80 -12.58 -1.56
N PRO A 10 8.01 -11.57 -1.99
CA PRO A 10 8.20 -10.17 -1.63
C PRO A 10 7.67 -9.90 -0.21
N LYS A 11 8.21 -10.61 0.79
CA LYS A 11 7.75 -10.52 2.18
C LYS A 11 7.93 -9.12 2.73
N LEU A 12 9.08 -8.50 2.45
CA LEU A 12 9.41 -7.17 2.91
C LEU A 12 8.44 -6.14 2.33
N GLU A 13 8.23 -6.14 1.02
CA GLU A 13 7.37 -5.19 0.33
C GLU A 13 5.90 -5.33 0.76
N MET A 14 5.43 -6.55 1.00
CA MET A 14 4.09 -6.81 1.54
C MET A 14 3.94 -6.26 2.96
N ASN A 15 4.92 -6.49 3.83
CA ASN A 15 4.92 -5.95 5.20
C ASN A 15 4.95 -4.42 5.21
N LEU A 16 5.77 -3.81 4.34
CA LEU A 16 5.83 -2.35 4.20
C LEU A 16 4.51 -1.76 3.69
N ALA A 17 3.86 -2.43 2.71
CA ALA A 17 2.56 -2.00 2.21
C ALA A 17 1.48 -2.09 3.29
N GLN A 18 1.50 -3.14 4.12
CA GLN A 18 0.60 -3.31 5.25
C GLN A 18 0.82 -2.22 6.31
N ALA A 19 2.07 -2.00 6.72
CA ALA A 19 2.42 -0.97 7.70
C ALA A 19 1.98 0.43 7.22
N ALA A 20 2.26 0.78 5.97
CA ALA A 20 1.83 2.05 5.39
C ALA A 20 0.30 2.18 5.33
N PHE A 21 -0.43 1.10 5.00
CA PHE A 21 -1.89 1.13 4.99
C PHE A 21 -2.49 1.29 6.39
N LEU A 22 -1.89 0.67 7.41
CA LEU A 22 -2.28 0.86 8.81
C LEU A 22 -2.03 2.31 9.26
N ALA A 23 -0.86 2.87 8.97
CA ALA A 23 -0.55 4.28 9.28
C ALA A 23 -1.55 5.25 8.62
N ALA A 24 -1.87 5.03 7.34
CA ALA A 24 -2.89 5.80 6.65
C ALA A 24 -4.27 5.68 7.32
N LYS A 25 -4.64 4.48 7.79
CA LYS A 25 -5.90 4.27 8.52
C LYS A 25 -5.91 4.99 9.87
N GLU A 26 -4.82 4.91 10.65
CA GLU A 26 -4.68 5.58 11.94
C GLU A 26 -4.75 7.11 11.82
N SER A 27 -4.22 7.67 10.73
CA SER A 27 -4.33 9.10 10.42
C SER A 27 -5.74 9.56 10.00
N ASN A 28 -6.76 8.69 10.03
CA ASN A 28 -8.11 8.95 9.52
C ASN A 28 -8.15 9.34 8.03
N ALA A 29 -7.21 8.81 7.23
CA ALA A 29 -7.16 9.09 5.80
C ALA A 29 -8.40 8.62 5.03
N GLN A 30 -9.20 7.71 5.59
CA GLN A 30 -10.49 7.33 5.00
C GLN A 30 -11.45 8.53 4.87
N THR A 31 -11.47 9.43 5.85
CA THR A 31 -12.34 10.62 5.87
C THR A 31 -11.65 11.82 5.26
N LEU A 32 -10.38 12.05 5.61
CA LEU A 32 -9.62 13.23 5.20
C LEU A 32 -9.09 13.12 3.77
N ALA A 33 -8.79 11.92 3.30
CA ALA A 33 -8.21 11.65 1.98
C ALA A 33 -8.79 10.37 1.32
N PRO A 34 -10.13 10.29 1.11
CA PRO A 34 -10.81 9.08 0.63
C PRO A 34 -10.32 8.63 -0.75
N GLY A 35 -9.94 9.56 -1.63
CA GLY A 35 -9.45 9.27 -2.98
C GLY A 35 -8.19 8.39 -3.00
N PRO A 36 -7.05 8.86 -2.46
CA PRO A 36 -5.84 8.04 -2.38
C PRO A 36 -6.00 6.82 -1.45
N TYR A 37 -6.79 6.93 -0.37
CA TYR A 37 -7.04 5.80 0.55
C TYR A 37 -7.73 4.62 -0.15
N ARG A 38 -8.79 4.86 -0.93
CA ARG A 38 -9.47 3.81 -1.72
C ARG A 38 -8.53 3.17 -2.77
N LYS A 39 -7.65 3.95 -3.39
CA LYS A 39 -6.63 3.41 -4.30
C LYS A 39 -5.64 2.52 -3.57
N ALA A 40 -5.17 2.93 -2.39
CA ALA A 40 -4.30 2.12 -1.56
C ALA A 40 -4.95 0.78 -1.20
N GLU A 41 -6.20 0.79 -0.74
CA GLU A 41 -6.96 -0.41 -0.39
C GLU A 41 -7.12 -1.37 -1.60
N TYR A 42 -7.49 -0.82 -2.75
CA TYR A 42 -7.61 -1.59 -3.99
C TYR A 42 -6.32 -2.32 -4.37
N TYR A 43 -5.18 -1.61 -4.32
CA TYR A 43 -3.89 -2.21 -4.63
C TYR A 43 -3.42 -3.19 -3.55
N TYR A 44 -3.71 -2.93 -2.28
CA TYR A 44 -3.41 -3.84 -1.18
C TYR A 44 -4.13 -5.18 -1.34
N ILE A 45 -5.45 -5.16 -1.63
CA ILE A 45 -6.25 -6.36 -1.88
C ILE A 45 -5.71 -7.12 -3.10
N LYS A 46 -5.36 -6.41 -4.19
CA LYS A 46 -4.74 -7.02 -5.37
C LYS A 46 -3.37 -7.65 -5.08
N ALA A 47 -2.56 -7.01 -4.24
CA ALA A 47 -1.26 -7.53 -3.80
C ALA A 47 -1.44 -8.84 -3.03
N MET A 48 -2.36 -8.86 -2.05
CA MET A 48 -2.71 -10.05 -1.26
C MET A 48 -3.22 -11.20 -2.12
N SER A 49 -4.15 -10.92 -3.05
CA SER A 49 -4.67 -11.92 -3.98
C SER A 49 -3.58 -12.50 -4.88
N SER A 50 -2.70 -11.64 -5.43
CA SER A 50 -1.57 -12.06 -6.27
C SER A 50 -0.53 -12.86 -5.49
N TYR A 51 -0.26 -12.48 -4.24
CA TYR A 51 0.65 -13.18 -3.34
C TYR A 51 0.15 -14.59 -3.02
N ARG A 52 -1.15 -14.74 -2.71
CA ARG A 52 -1.79 -16.06 -2.50
C ARG A 52 -1.70 -16.97 -3.74
N ARG A 53 -1.85 -16.39 -4.93
CA ARG A 53 -1.73 -17.10 -6.22
C ARG A 53 -0.27 -17.36 -6.66
N LYS A 54 0.72 -17.03 -5.80
CA LYS A 54 2.16 -17.16 -6.09
C LYS A 54 2.66 -16.30 -7.27
N TYR A 55 1.90 -15.28 -7.67
CA TYR A 55 2.32 -14.30 -8.67
C TYR A 55 3.19 -13.22 -8.03
N PHE A 56 4.40 -13.59 -7.60
CA PHE A 56 5.25 -12.76 -6.75
C PHE A 56 5.68 -11.43 -7.40
N ASN A 57 5.96 -11.41 -8.71
CA ASN A 57 6.29 -10.17 -9.43
C ASN A 57 5.13 -9.18 -9.42
N LYS A 58 3.91 -9.66 -9.72
CA LYS A 58 2.69 -8.83 -9.69
C LYS A 58 2.37 -8.38 -8.27
N ALA A 59 2.51 -9.26 -7.29
CA ALA A 59 2.31 -8.93 -5.88
C ALA A 59 3.25 -7.81 -5.42
N LYS A 60 4.54 -7.88 -5.79
CA LYS A 60 5.52 -6.83 -5.50
C LYS A 60 5.13 -5.50 -6.13
N GLN A 61 4.76 -5.48 -7.40
CA GLN A 61 4.34 -4.26 -8.09
C GLN A 61 3.11 -3.63 -7.41
N TYR A 62 2.10 -4.44 -7.08
CA TYR A 62 0.92 -3.95 -6.37
C TYR A 62 1.23 -3.48 -4.95
N ALA A 63 2.13 -4.15 -4.22
CA ALA A 63 2.55 -3.74 -2.89
C ALA A 63 3.27 -2.37 -2.92
N ILE A 64 4.15 -2.13 -3.89
CA ILE A 64 4.81 -0.84 -4.08
C ILE A 64 3.79 0.27 -4.37
N LEU A 65 2.82 -0.01 -5.24
CA LEU A 65 1.74 0.94 -5.55
C LEU A 65 0.89 1.23 -4.30
N SER A 66 0.49 0.18 -3.58
CA SER A 66 -0.26 0.30 -2.32
C SER A 66 0.48 1.19 -1.33
N LYS A 67 1.76 0.92 -1.07
CA LYS A 67 2.61 1.73 -0.19
C LYS A 67 2.60 3.21 -0.60
N LYS A 68 2.85 3.50 -1.88
CA LYS A 68 2.91 4.89 -2.39
C LYS A 68 1.59 5.63 -2.21
N PHE A 69 0.46 4.98 -2.45
CA PHE A 69 -0.85 5.59 -2.24
C PHE A 69 -1.19 5.74 -0.76
N SER A 70 -0.80 4.79 0.09
CA SER A 70 -0.95 4.89 1.54
C SER A 70 -0.17 6.07 2.12
N GLU A 71 1.11 6.21 1.80
CA GLU A 71 1.96 7.32 2.25
C GLU A 71 1.40 8.68 1.80
N LYS A 72 0.86 8.74 0.57
CA LYS A 72 0.19 9.95 0.06
C LYS A 72 -1.09 10.25 0.84
N ALA A 73 -1.89 9.23 1.15
CA ALA A 73 -3.13 9.38 1.91
C ALA A 73 -2.84 9.86 3.33
N GLU A 74 -1.87 9.23 4.00
CA GLU A 74 -1.38 9.60 5.33
C GLU A 74 -0.90 11.05 5.37
N SER A 75 0.01 11.43 4.47
CA SER A 75 0.53 12.80 4.40
C SER A 75 -0.58 13.83 4.17
N THR A 76 -1.57 13.51 3.34
CA THR A 76 -2.70 14.40 3.07
C THR A 76 -3.61 14.52 4.30
N ALA A 77 -3.87 13.42 4.99
CA ALA A 77 -4.68 13.37 6.19
C ALA A 77 -4.02 14.15 7.33
N ILE A 78 -2.73 13.93 7.58
CA ILE A 78 -1.96 14.66 8.59
C ILE A 78 -1.96 16.16 8.28
N ARG A 79 -1.73 16.57 7.02
CA ARG A 79 -1.74 17.99 6.64
C ARG A 79 -3.10 18.65 6.87
N LYS A 80 -4.18 17.98 6.48
CA LYS A 80 -5.54 18.49 6.71
C LYS A 80 -5.84 18.59 8.20
N LYS A 81 -5.54 17.54 8.96
CA LYS A 81 -5.70 17.53 10.42
C LYS A 81 -4.90 18.64 11.08
N ALA A 82 -3.67 18.90 10.65
CA ALA A 82 -2.83 19.97 11.19
C ALA A 82 -3.42 21.36 10.89
N LEU A 83 -3.95 21.57 9.67
CA LEU A 83 -4.61 22.83 9.28
C LEU A 83 -5.93 23.07 10.00
N GLU A 84 -6.70 22.01 10.31
CA GLU A 84 -7.94 22.13 11.09
C GLU A 84 -7.70 22.43 12.58
N ASN A 85 -6.48 22.21 13.09
CA ASN A 85 -6.10 22.50 14.47
C ASN A 85 -5.34 23.84 14.64
N LEU A 86 -5.32 24.68 13.59
CA LEU A 86 -4.66 25.98 13.58
C LEU A 86 -5.68 27.11 13.52
#